data_AF-A0A1J5QP44-F1
#
_entry.id   AF-A0A1J5QP44-F1
#
_cell.length_a   1.000
_cell.length_b   1.000
_cell.length_c   1.000
_cell.angle_alpha   90.00
_cell.angle_beta   90.00
_cell.angle_gamma   90.00
#
_symmetry.space_group_name_H-M   'P 1'
#
loop_
_entity.id
_entity.type
_entity.pdbx_description
1 polymer ?
#
loop_
_entity_poly.entity_id
_entity_poly.type
_entity_poly.pdbx_seq_one_letter_code
_entity_poly.pdbx_strand_id
1 'polypeptide(L)'
;MEVDGDDDPLAIGVLVDAVNAVLDMDATQIEPPPSFGTGLRQDIIRGMARTDSGFIILLDVGRVLSVEDMAALGRKLEPRATMDIDHLRD
;
A
#
# COMPACT_ATOMS: atom_id res chain seq x y z
N MET A 1 -3.74 -7.60 -0.83
CA MET A 1 -3.38 -7.73 0.60
C MET A 1 -4.68 -7.88 1.36
N GLU A 2 -4.77 -8.84 2.26
CA GLU A 2 -5.93 -8.99 3.15
C GLU A 2 -5.56 -8.39 4.50
N VAL A 3 -6.50 -7.65 5.09
CA VAL A 3 -6.37 -7.04 6.42
C VAL A 3 -7.47 -7.62 7.29
N ASP A 4 -7.11 -8.15 8.46
CA ASP A 4 -8.07 -8.68 9.41
C ASP A 4 -8.95 -7.55 9.96
N GLY A 5 -10.27 -7.67 9.77
CA GLY A 5 -11.28 -6.79 10.35
C GLY A 5 -12.17 -7.53 11.33
N ASP A 6 -12.88 -6.80 12.19
CA ASP A 6 -13.73 -7.38 13.25
C ASP A 6 -14.91 -8.22 12.70
N ASP A 7 -15.42 -7.89 11.50
CA ASP A 7 -16.58 -8.57 10.91
C ASP A 7 -16.20 -9.51 9.74
N ASP A 8 -15.19 -9.15 8.92
CA ASP A 8 -14.67 -9.96 7.80
C ASP A 8 -13.30 -9.44 7.33
N PRO A 9 -12.43 -10.28 6.72
CA PRO A 9 -11.16 -9.83 6.15
C PRO A 9 -11.39 -8.86 4.98
N LEU A 10 -10.74 -7.69 5.04
CA LEU A 10 -10.82 -6.66 4.02
C LEU A 10 -9.72 -6.84 2.97
N ALA A 11 -10.11 -7.07 1.72
CA ALA A 11 -9.18 -7.12 0.60
C ALA A 11 -8.82 -5.69 0.12
N ILE A 12 -7.53 -5.37 0.13
CA ILE A 12 -6.95 -4.10 -0.35
C ILE A 12 -6.04 -4.37 -1.56
N GLY A 13 -6.23 -3.57 -2.61
CA GLY A 13 -5.40 -3.55 -3.81
C GLY A 13 -4.62 -2.24 -3.93
N VAL A 14 -3.47 -2.30 -4.60
CA VAL A 14 -2.65 -1.13 -4.94
C VAL A 14 -2.74 -0.91 -6.44
N LEU A 15 -3.09 0.30 -6.86
CA LEU A 15 -3.04 0.69 -8.26
C LEU A 15 -1.60 1.02 -8.65
N VAL A 16 -1.10 0.36 -9.69
CA VAL A 16 0.25 0.56 -10.22
C VAL A 16 0.16 0.82 -11.73
N ASP A 17 1.17 1.52 -12.26
CA ASP A 17 1.24 1.83 -13.69
C ASP A 17 1.48 0.55 -14.52
N ALA A 18 2.42 -0.28 -14.08
CA ALA A 18 2.71 -1.57 -14.71
C ALA A 18 3.37 -2.54 -13.73
N VAL A 19 3.30 -3.84 -14.07
CA VAL A 19 4.10 -4.89 -13.45
C VAL A 19 5.08 -5.39 -14.51
N ASN A 20 6.38 -5.25 -14.22
CA ASN A 20 7.41 -5.53 -15.22
C ASN A 20 7.92 -6.99 -15.17
N ALA A 21 8.29 -7.47 -13.98
CA ALA A 21 8.87 -8.80 -13.81
C ALA A 21 8.78 -9.26 -12.34
N VAL A 22 8.93 -10.58 -12.14
CA VAL A 22 9.21 -11.18 -10.82
C VAL A 22 10.70 -11.51 -10.80
N LEU A 23 11.41 -11.02 -9.78
CA LEU A 23 12.85 -11.18 -9.65
C LEU A 23 13.16 -12.02 -8.41
N ASP A 24 13.94 -13.08 -8.59
CA ASP A 24 14.59 -13.76 -7.48
C ASP A 24 15.89 -13.02 -7.12
N MET A 25 16.08 -12.71 -5.84
CA MET A 25 17.25 -11.97 -5.37
C MET A 25 17.78 -12.57 -4.08
N ASP A 26 19.10 -12.57 -3.94
CA ASP A 26 19.76 -12.93 -2.70
C ASP A 26 19.71 -11.77 -1.70
N ALA A 27 19.57 -12.07 -0.41
CA ALA A 27 19.53 -11.06 0.64
C ALA A 27 20.80 -10.20 0.70
N THR A 28 21.94 -10.71 0.24
CA THR A 28 23.22 -9.97 0.15
C THR A 28 23.19 -8.84 -0.88
N GLN A 29 22.24 -8.87 -1.82
CA GLN A 29 22.06 -7.81 -2.82
C GLN A 29 21.22 -6.63 -2.29
N ILE A 30 20.73 -6.74 -1.05
CA ILE A 30 19.90 -5.73 -0.41
C ILE A 30 20.77 -4.85 0.49
N GLU A 31 20.87 -3.57 0.12
CA GLU A 31 21.50 -2.52 0.89
C GLU A 31 20.47 -1.81 1.79
N PRO A 32 20.91 -1.20 2.91
CA PRO A 32 20.01 -0.44 3.78
C PRO A 32 19.39 0.77 3.05
N PRO A 33 18.23 1.27 3.53
CA PRO A 33 17.61 2.47 2.96
C PRO A 33 18.57 3.68 3.01
N PRO A 34 18.52 4.58 2.01
CA PRO A 34 19.31 5.79 2.05
C PRO A 34 18.86 6.67 3.20
N SER A 35 19.82 7.22 3.94
CA SER A 35 19.57 7.99 5.15
C SER A 35 19.06 9.41 4.88
N PHE A 36 19.11 9.90 3.63
CA PHE A 36 18.72 11.28 3.28
C PHE A 36 18.27 11.39 1.81
N GLY A 37 17.44 12.39 1.50
CA GLY A 37 17.26 12.91 0.14
C GLY A 37 16.09 12.33 -0.67
N THR A 38 15.35 11.35 -0.15
CA THR A 38 14.12 10.88 -0.79
C THR A 38 12.92 11.52 -0.09
N GLY A 39 12.03 12.18 -0.82
CA GLY A 39 10.77 12.71 -0.28
C GLY A 39 9.78 11.61 0.17
N LEU A 40 10.24 10.36 0.21
CA LEU A 40 9.52 9.18 0.63
C LEU A 40 9.77 8.97 2.12
N ARG A 41 8.74 8.57 2.88
CA ARG A 41 8.98 8.26 4.28
C ARG A 41 9.89 7.03 4.40
N GLN A 42 10.97 7.16 5.16
CA GLN A 42 11.96 6.09 5.30
C GLN A 42 11.42 4.86 6.02
N ASP A 43 10.40 5.04 6.86
CA ASP A 43 9.78 3.98 7.65
C ASP A 43 9.06 2.93 6.80
N ILE A 44 8.70 3.24 5.55
CA ILE A 44 8.07 2.30 4.60
C ILE A 44 9.07 1.63 3.66
N ILE A 45 10.35 1.96 3.73
CA ILE A 45 11.40 1.36 2.89
C ILE A 45 12.05 0.22 3.67
N ARG A 46 11.91 -1.01 3.17
CA ARG A 46 12.58 -2.18 3.71
C ARG A 46 14.07 -2.21 3.35
N GLY A 47 14.42 -1.75 2.15
CA GLY A 47 15.80 -1.71 1.66
C GLY A 47 15.90 -1.29 0.21
N MET A 48 17.13 -1.32 -0.32
CA MET A 48 17.46 -0.98 -1.70
C MET A 48 18.15 -2.18 -2.34
N ALA A 49 17.63 -2.69 -3.44
CA ALA A 49 18.34 -3.69 -4.23
C ALA A 49 19.11 -3.02 -5.36
N ARG A 50 20.39 -3.39 -5.49
CA ARG A 50 21.25 -2.93 -6.59
C ARG A 50 21.21 -3.96 -7.72
N THR A 51 20.89 -3.48 -8.91
CA THR A 51 20.86 -4.26 -10.15
C THR A 51 21.78 -3.62 -11.18
N ASP A 52 22.13 -4.36 -12.24
CA ASP A 52 22.94 -3.82 -13.34
C ASP A 52 22.27 -2.62 -14.02
N SER A 53 20.94 -2.60 -14.03
CA SER A 53 20.09 -1.55 -14.60
C SER A 53 19.81 -0.36 -13.67
N GLY A 54 20.28 -0.41 -12.41
CA GLY A 54 20.06 0.65 -11.42
C GLY A 54 19.54 0.13 -10.08
N PHE A 55 18.72 0.93 -9.40
CA PHE A 55 18.24 0.64 -8.06
C PHE A 55 16.76 0.29 -8.04
N ILE A 56 16.41 -0.74 -7.27
CA ILE A 56 15.03 -1.13 -6.97
C ILE A 56 14.76 -0.82 -5.50
N ILE A 57 13.71 -0.07 -5.21
CA ILE A 57 13.27 0.21 -3.83
C ILE A 57 12.40 -0.95 -3.37
N LEU A 58 12.75 -1.56 -2.24
CA LEU A 58 11.94 -2.58 -1.59
C LEU A 58 11.04 -1.91 -0.55
N LEU A 59 9.73 -1.95 -0.77
CA LEU A 59 8.74 -1.39 0.14
C LEU A 59 8.30 -2.41 1.20
N ASP A 60 8.08 -1.94 2.43
CA ASP A 60 7.38 -2.67 3.48
C ASP A 60 5.88 -2.41 3.35
N VAL A 61 5.18 -3.32 2.67
CA VAL A 61 3.73 -3.17 2.37
C VAL A 61 2.89 -3.04 3.64
N GLY A 62 3.30 -3.68 4.75
CA GLY A 62 2.59 -3.57 6.03
C GLY A 62 2.64 -2.16 6.61
N ARG A 63 3.69 -1.40 6.30
CA ARG A 63 3.85 0.00 6.74
C ARG A 63 3.34 1.02 5.73
N VAL A 64 3.29 0.65 4.45
CA VAL A 64 2.70 1.48 3.37
C VAL A 64 1.23 1.78 3.64
N LEU A 65 0.51 0.86 4.28
CA LEU A 65 -0.90 1.03 4.67
C LEU A 65 -1.01 1.27 6.18
N SER A 66 -0.29 2.27 6.69
CA SER A 66 -0.27 2.53 8.13
C SER A 66 -1.68 2.78 8.67
N VAL A 67 -1.88 2.49 9.96
CA VAL A 67 -3.14 2.73 10.66
C VAL A 67 -3.62 4.18 10.49
N GLU A 68 -2.71 5.13 10.39
CA GLU A 68 -3.04 6.56 10.19
C GLU A 68 -3.57 6.83 8.78
N ASP A 69 -3.01 6.19 7.76
CA ASP A 69 -3.47 6.31 6.37
C ASP A 69 -4.84 5.62 6.21
N MET A 70 -5.03 4.46 6.84
CA MET A 70 -6.32 3.75 6.87
C MET A 70 -7.39 4.52 7.65
N ALA A 71 -7.03 5.15 8.78
CA ALA A 71 -7.95 6.03 9.54
C ALA A 71 -8.34 7.28 8.73
N ALA A 72 -7.45 7.79 7.88
CA ALA A 72 -7.76 8.87 6.96
C ALA A 72 -8.70 8.43 5.82
N LEU A 73 -8.55 7.20 5.31
CA LEU A 73 -9.45 6.61 4.32
C LEU A 73 -10.86 6.36 4.89
N GLY A 74 -10.96 5.83 6.11
CA GLY A 74 -12.25 5.59 6.79
C GLY A 74 -13.10 6.85 6.94
N ARG A 75 -12.48 8.00 7.24
CA ARG A 75 -13.19 9.31 7.30
C ARG A 75 -13.71 9.80 5.95
N LYS A 76 -13.19 9.27 4.83
CA LYS A 76 -13.55 9.72 3.48
C LYS A 76 -14.59 8.81 2.82
N LEU A 77 -14.76 7.61 3.36
CA LEU A 77 -15.79 6.65 2.99
C LEU A 77 -16.99 6.77 3.94
N GLU A 78 -17.54 7.98 4.08
CA GLU A 78 -18.91 8.10 4.61
C GLU A 78 -19.83 7.32 3.65
N PRO A 79 -20.72 6.44 4.15
CA PRO A 79 -21.65 5.73 3.31
C PRO A 79 -22.45 6.75 2.52
N ARG A 80 -22.36 6.69 1.18
CA ARG A 80 -23.32 7.41 0.35
C ARG A 80 -24.67 6.84 0.73
N ALA A 81 -25.46 7.63 1.46
CA ALA A 81 -26.74 7.26 2.04
C ALA A 81 -27.44 6.25 1.12
N THR A 82 -27.81 5.10 1.69
CA THR A 82 -28.76 4.16 1.09
C THR A 82 -29.84 5.00 0.44
N MET A 83 -29.83 5.04 -0.89
CA MET A 83 -30.83 5.76 -1.64
C MET A 83 -32.08 4.90 -1.49
N ASP A 84 -32.90 5.21 -0.49
CA ASP A 84 -34.16 4.53 -0.22
C ASP A 84 -35.03 4.60 -1.47
N ILE A 85 -35.12 3.47 -2.19
CA ILE A 85 -35.99 3.32 -3.37
C ILE A 85 -37.48 3.32 -2.96
N ASP A 86 -37.78 3.33 -1.65
CA ASP A 86 -39.15 3.27 -1.11
C ASP A 86 -39.98 4.56 -1.25
N HIS A 87 -39.42 5.65 -1.78
CA HIS A 87 -40.19 6.89 -2.04
C HIS A 87 -40.69 7.03 -3.49
N LEU A 88 -40.49 6.04 -4.37
CA LEU A 88 -41.06 6.05 -5.73
C LEU A 88 -42.43 5.35 -5.81
N ARG A 89 -43.24 5.53 -4.76
CA ARG A 89 -44.61 5.03 -4.71
C ARG A 89 -45.51 5.93 -3.89
N ASP A 90 -45.56 7.21 -4.27
CA ASP A 90 -46.71 8.10 -4.11
C ASP A 90 -46.83 9.01 -5.34
#